data_AF-A0A0P0V1K9-F1
#
_entry.id   AF-A0A0P0V1K9-F1
#
_cell.length_a   1.000
_cell.length_b   1.000
_cell.length_c   1.000
_cell.angle_alpha   90.00
_cell.angle_beta   90.00
_cell.angle_gamma   90.00
#
_symmetry.space_group_name_H-M   'P 1'
#
loop_
_entity.id
_entity.type
_entity.pdbx_description
1 polymer ?
#
loop_
_entity_poly.entity_id
_entity_poly.type
_entity_poly.pdbx_seq_one_letter_code
_entity_poly.pdbx_strand_id
1 'polypeptide(L)'
;SNRRTIMDDPFIRNYIEDLLKNIRTQVLLKLIKPYTRIRIPFISQELNFPEKDVEQLLVSLILDNRIQGHIDQVNKLLERGDRSKGMRKYQAIDKWNTQLKNIYQTVSNRVG
;
A
#
# COMPACT_ATOMS: atom_id res chain seq x y z
N SER A 1 15.75 -30.32 17.81
CA SER A 1 16.87 -29.92 18.68
C SER A 1 17.56 -28.61 18.27
N ASN A 2 17.66 -28.23 16.99
CA ASN A 2 18.32 -26.96 16.59
C ASN A 2 17.56 -25.66 16.93
N ARG A 3 16.22 -25.69 17.01
CA ARG A 3 15.40 -24.48 17.25
C ARG A 3 15.55 -23.90 18.66
N ARG A 4 15.90 -24.73 19.66
CA ARG A 4 16.11 -24.30 21.05
C ARG A 4 17.45 -23.57 21.20
N THR A 5 18.54 -24.18 20.74
CA THR A 5 19.90 -23.59 20.80
C THR A 5 20.02 -22.25 20.07
N ILE A 6 19.23 -22.05 19.01
CA ILE A 6 19.21 -20.79 18.24
C ILE A 6 18.34 -19.71 18.90
N MET A 7 17.28 -20.09 19.64
CA MET A 7 16.38 -19.14 20.32
C MET A 7 16.86 -18.73 21.72
N ASP A 8 17.76 -19.51 22.32
CA ASP A 8 18.33 -19.24 23.64
C ASP A 8 19.40 -18.13 23.60
N ASP A 9 19.87 -17.73 22.42
CA ASP A 9 20.81 -16.63 22.22
C ASP A 9 20.04 -15.29 22.02
N PRO A 10 20.22 -14.29 22.90
CA PRO A 10 19.51 -13.00 22.81
C PRO A 10 19.84 -12.19 21.54
N PHE A 11 21.05 -12.32 21.00
CA PHE A 11 21.49 -11.64 19.79
C PHE A 11 20.86 -12.27 18.55
N ILE A 12 20.89 -13.60 18.46
CA ILE A 12 20.32 -14.35 17.34
C ILE A 12 18.79 -14.27 17.35
N ARG A 13 18.15 -14.28 18.53
CA ARG A 13 16.70 -14.15 18.67
C ARG A 13 16.16 -12.86 18.04
N ASN A 14 16.76 -11.71 18.35
CA ASN A 14 16.34 -10.43 17.79
C ASN A 14 16.50 -10.41 16.26
N TYR A 15 17.61 -10.94 15.75
CA TYR A 15 17.88 -10.94 14.30
C TYR A 15 16.98 -11.89 13.51
N ILE A 16 16.57 -13.02 14.11
CA ILE A 16 15.67 -14.00 13.49
C ILE A 16 14.27 -13.46 13.32
N GLU A 17 13.75 -12.69 14.27
CA GLU A 17 12.43 -12.09 14.15
C GLU A 17 12.35 -11.14 12.94
N ASP A 18 13.38 -10.30 12.77
CA ASP A 18 13.49 -9.39 11.61
C ASP A 18 13.66 -10.16 10.28
N LEU A 19 14.49 -11.20 10.26
CA LEU A 19 14.64 -12.06 9.08
C LEU A 19 13.32 -12.72 8.68
N LEU A 20 12.58 -13.28 9.64
CA LEU A 20 11.28 -13.90 9.38
C LEU A 20 10.27 -12.88 8.86
N LYS A 21 10.26 -11.66 9.41
CA LYS A 21 9.42 -10.56 8.93
C LYS A 21 9.76 -10.18 7.49
N ASN A 22 11.04 -10.09 7.16
CA ASN A 22 11.51 -9.79 5.81
C ASN A 22 11.14 -10.87 4.80
N ILE A 23 11.35 -12.14 5.12
CA ILE A 23 10.97 -13.27 4.25
C ILE A 23 9.47 -13.25 4.00
N ARG A 24 8.65 -13.12 5.06
CA ARG A 24 7.19 -13.06 4.94
C ARG A 24 6.74 -11.91 4.05
N THR A 25 7.36 -10.74 4.20
CA THR A 25 7.08 -9.57 3.36
C THR A 25 7.35 -9.87 1.88
N GLN A 26 8.45 -10.55 1.56
CA GLN A 26 8.76 -10.90 0.17
C GLN A 26 7.79 -11.94 -0.41
N VAL A 27 7.40 -12.94 0.40
CA VAL A 27 6.40 -13.93 -0.01
C VAL A 27 5.04 -13.25 -0.24
N LEU A 28 4.61 -12.38 0.67
CA LEU A 28 3.39 -11.60 0.53
C LEU A 28 3.38 -10.77 -0.76
N LEU A 29 4.46 -10.05 -1.06
CA LEU A 29 4.57 -9.25 -2.28
C LEU A 29 4.46 -10.10 -3.55
N LYS A 30 5.09 -11.29 -3.56
CA LYS A 30 4.96 -12.23 -4.68
C LYS A 30 3.53 -12.77 -4.80
N LEU A 31 2.91 -13.13 -3.68
CA LEU A 31 1.56 -13.69 -3.63
C LEU A 31 0.51 -12.71 -4.17
N ILE A 32 0.58 -11.44 -3.78
CA ILE A 32 -0.42 -10.43 -4.20
C ILE A 32 -0.20 -9.93 -5.62
N LYS A 33 1.03 -10.06 -6.18
CA LYS A 33 1.42 -9.47 -7.48
C LYS A 33 0.46 -9.75 -8.64
N PRO A 34 -0.05 -10.97 -8.86
CA PRO A 34 -0.96 -11.26 -9.98
C PRO A 34 -2.41 -10.79 -9.73
N TYR A 35 -2.79 -10.44 -8.50
CA TYR A 35 -4.17 -10.11 -8.15
C TYR A 35 -4.43 -8.61 -8.14
N THR A 36 -5.50 -8.18 -8.78
CA THR A 36 -6.05 -6.82 -8.64
C THR A 36 -6.87 -6.69 -7.35
N ARG A 37 -7.58 -7.74 -6.95
CA ARG A 37 -8.39 -7.79 -5.73
C ARG A 37 -8.14 -9.13 -5.06
N ILE A 38 -7.83 -9.13 -3.77
CA ILE A 38 -7.52 -10.35 -3.02
C ILE A 38 -8.06 -10.27 -1.60
N ARG A 39 -8.68 -11.35 -1.13
CA ARG A 39 -9.25 -11.43 0.23
C ARG A 39 -8.13 -11.60 1.26
N ILE A 40 -8.18 -10.83 2.34
CA ILE A 40 -7.24 -10.91 3.47
C ILE A 40 -7.26 -12.30 4.12
N PRO A 41 -8.43 -12.96 4.35
CA PRO A 41 -8.46 -14.33 4.86
C PRO A 41 -7.67 -15.33 4.01
N PHE A 42 -7.67 -15.17 2.69
CA PHE A 42 -6.90 -16.04 1.79
C PHE A 42 -5.39 -15.84 1.97
N ILE A 43 -4.94 -14.58 2.11
CA ILE A 43 -3.53 -14.26 2.39
C ILE A 43 -3.11 -14.82 3.76
N SER A 44 -3.98 -14.68 4.77
CA SER A 44 -3.79 -15.20 6.13
C SER A 44 -3.55 -16.71 6.14
N GLN A 45 -4.37 -17.46 5.40
CA GLN A 45 -4.22 -18.92 5.26
C GLN A 45 -2.92 -19.31 4.55
N GLU A 46 -2.58 -18.63 3.45
CA GLU A 46 -1.37 -18.94 2.67
C GLU A 46 -0.07 -18.64 3.45
N LEU A 47 -0.08 -17.59 4.28
CA LEU A 47 1.07 -17.20 5.12
C LEU A 47 1.06 -17.83 6.52
N ASN A 48 -0.01 -18.54 6.88
CA ASN A 48 -0.29 -19.06 8.21
C ASN A 48 -0.09 -17.99 9.30
N PHE A 49 -0.73 -16.83 9.11
CA PHE A 49 -0.55 -15.64 9.96
C PHE A 49 -1.90 -14.99 10.29
N PRO A 50 -2.13 -14.48 11.51
CA PRO A 50 -3.43 -13.91 11.87
C PRO A 50 -3.85 -12.78 10.93
N GLU A 51 -5.13 -12.74 10.57
CA GLU A 51 -5.67 -11.71 9.66
C GLU A 51 -5.36 -10.29 10.12
N LYS A 52 -5.43 -10.04 11.43
CA LYS A 52 -5.10 -8.74 12.03
C LYS A 52 -3.66 -8.32 11.74
N ASP A 53 -2.73 -9.24 11.85
CA ASP A 53 -1.31 -8.95 11.67
C ASP A 53 -0.96 -8.84 10.17
N VAL A 54 -1.64 -9.62 9.32
CA VAL A 54 -1.59 -9.44 7.86
C VAL A 54 -2.09 -8.05 7.47
N GLU A 55 -3.21 -7.61 8.05
CA GLU A 55 -3.79 -6.29 7.79
C GLU A 55 -2.81 -5.18 8.21
N GLN A 56 -2.21 -5.27 9.40
CA GLN A 56 -1.18 -4.32 9.85
C GLN A 56 0.05 -4.30 8.92
N LEU A 57 0.51 -5.48 8.48
CA LEU A 57 1.62 -5.56 7.53
C LEU A 57 1.27 -4.93 6.18
N LEU A 58 0.07 -5.15 5.66
CA LEU A 58 -0.41 -4.52 4.44
C LEU A 58 -0.49 -3.00 4.58
N VAL A 59 -0.97 -2.49 5.72
CA VAL A 59 -0.99 -1.04 6.02
C VAL A 59 0.43 -0.46 5.97
N SER A 60 1.39 -1.09 6.66
CA SER A 60 2.79 -0.64 6.64
C SER A 60 3.33 -0.60 5.22
N LEU A 61 3.10 -1.64 4.42
CA LEU A 61 3.60 -1.72 3.05
C LEU A 61 2.96 -0.72 2.09
N ILE A 62 1.71 -0.33 2.34
CA ILE A 62 1.03 0.74 1.59
C ILE A 62 1.63 2.10 1.97
N LEU A 63 1.82 2.37 3.27
CA LEU A 63 2.45 3.61 3.76
C LEU A 63 3.89 3.75 3.25
N ASP A 64 4.63 2.66 3.18
CA ASP A 64 5.99 2.60 2.63
C ASP A 64 6.04 2.70 1.10
N ASN A 65 4.89 2.91 0.43
CA ASN A 65 4.74 2.93 -1.04
C ASN A 65 5.22 1.65 -1.76
N ARG A 66 5.37 0.53 -1.04
CA ARG A 66 5.76 -0.77 -1.63
C ARG A 66 4.58 -1.46 -2.30
N ILE A 67 3.36 -1.17 -1.86
CA ILE A 67 2.10 -1.65 -2.44
C ILE A 67 1.24 -0.45 -2.80
N GLN A 68 0.84 -0.33 -4.06
CA GLN A 68 -0.16 0.63 -4.50
C GLN A 68 -1.55 0.00 -4.40
N GLY A 69 -2.30 0.37 -3.38
CA GLY A 69 -3.64 -0.16 -3.15
C GLY A 69 -4.29 0.41 -1.90
N HIS A 70 -5.51 -0.05 -1.62
CA HIS A 70 -6.22 0.25 -0.38
C HIS A 70 -6.83 -1.01 0.21
N ILE A 71 -7.08 -0.94 1.52
CA ILE A 71 -7.73 -2.02 2.26
C ILE A 71 -9.19 -1.63 2.47
N ASP A 72 -10.10 -2.52 2.04
CA ASP A 72 -11.49 -2.52 2.48
C ASP A 72 -11.59 -3.41 3.72
N GLN A 73 -11.69 -2.76 4.88
CA GLN A 73 -11.73 -3.44 6.15
C GLN A 73 -13.05 -4.17 6.41
N VAL A 74 -14.16 -3.71 5.81
CA VAL A 74 -15.49 -4.30 5.96
C VAL A 74 -15.57 -5.61 5.18
N ASN A 75 -15.17 -5.58 3.90
CA ASN A 75 -15.17 -6.76 3.03
C ASN A 75 -13.89 -7.60 3.14
N LYS A 76 -12.95 -7.20 4.00
CA LYS A 76 -11.65 -7.86 4.23
C LYS A 76 -10.91 -8.12 2.91
N LEU A 77 -10.78 -7.06 2.10
CA LEU A 77 -10.27 -7.12 0.74
C LEU A 77 -9.14 -6.11 0.55
N LEU A 78 -8.05 -6.55 -0.07
CA LEU A 78 -7.01 -5.67 -0.60
C LEU A 78 -7.32 -5.41 -2.08
N GLU A 79 -7.53 -4.15 -2.43
CA GLU A 79 -7.69 -3.70 -3.81
C GLU A 79 -6.42 -2.99 -4.27
N ARG A 80 -5.79 -3.52 -5.31
CA ARG A 80 -4.58 -3.01 -5.92
C ARG A 80 -4.94 -2.26 -7.18
N GLY A 81 -4.44 -1.03 -7.29
CA GLY A 81 -4.75 -0.18 -8.43
C GLY A 81 -4.42 1.27 -8.17
N ASP A 82 -4.07 1.96 -9.24
CA ASP A 82 -3.77 3.38 -9.21
C ASP A 82 -5.08 4.17 -9.39
N ARG A 83 -5.66 4.62 -8.27
CA ARG A 83 -6.81 5.55 -8.27
C ARG A 83 -6.45 6.89 -8.96
N SER A 84 -5.17 7.22 -9.10
CA SER A 84 -4.73 8.49 -9.69
C SER A 84 -4.92 8.57 -11.20
N LYS A 85 -5.15 7.44 -11.90
CA LYS A 85 -5.37 7.45 -13.36
C LYS A 85 -6.51 8.39 -13.78
N GLY A 86 -7.60 8.44 -13.02
CA GLY A 86 -8.67 9.43 -13.24
C GLY A 86 -8.26 10.84 -12.80
N MET A 87 -7.61 10.94 -11.63
CA MET A 87 -7.25 12.20 -10.99
C MET A 87 -6.30 13.07 -11.83
N ARG A 88 -5.36 12.46 -12.57
CA ARG A 88 -4.42 13.20 -13.44
C ARG A 88 -5.14 14.01 -14.53
N LYS A 89 -6.21 13.47 -15.11
CA LYS A 89 -7.04 14.19 -16.10
C LYS A 89 -7.74 15.38 -15.46
N TYR A 90 -8.35 15.18 -14.30
CA TYR A 90 -9.04 16.25 -13.57
C TYR A 90 -8.07 17.35 -13.12
N GLN A 91 -6.87 17.00 -12.66
CA GLN A 91 -5.83 17.97 -12.31
C GLN A 91 -5.37 18.81 -13.50
N ALA A 92 -5.24 18.21 -14.69
CA ALA A 92 -4.89 18.96 -15.90
C ALA A 92 -5.99 19.95 -16.30
N ILE A 93 -7.25 19.54 -16.21
CA ILE A 93 -8.41 20.39 -16.49
C ILE A 93 -8.50 21.54 -15.47
N ASP A 94 -8.29 21.26 -14.20
CA ASP A 94 -8.32 22.28 -13.13
C ASP A 94 -7.22 23.33 -13.31
N LYS A 95 -6.00 22.89 -13.69
CA LYS A 95 -4.93 23.81 -14.08
C LYS A 95 -5.35 24.69 -15.25
N TRP A 96 -5.94 24.12 -16.30
CA TRP A 96 -6.40 24.89 -17.45
C TRP A 96 -7.48 25.90 -17.08
N ASN A 97 -8.46 25.50 -16.26
CA ASN A 97 -9.51 26.38 -15.75
C ASN A 97 -8.95 27.56 -14.94
N THR A 98 -7.94 27.29 -14.11
CA THR A 98 -7.24 28.32 -13.32
C THR A 98 -6.53 29.32 -14.24
N GLN A 99 -5.85 28.86 -15.29
CA GLN A 99 -5.19 29.74 -16.26
C GLN A 99 -6.20 30.60 -17.03
N LEU A 100 -7.32 30.02 -17.47
CA LEU A 100 -8.41 30.76 -18.12
C LEU A 100 -8.98 31.86 -17.21
N LYS A 101 -9.20 31.55 -15.93
CA LYS A 101 -9.68 32.51 -14.94
C LYS A 101 -8.70 33.69 -14.77
N ASN A 102 -7.39 33.41 -14.75
CA ASN A 102 -6.36 34.44 -14.64
C ASN A 102 -6.32 35.36 -15.87
N ILE A 103 -6.47 34.80 -17.08
CA ILE A 103 -6.54 35.59 -18.33
C ILE A 103 -7.79 36.47 -18.32
N TYR A 104 -8.95 35.89 -17.99
CA TYR A 104 -10.21 36.64 -17.89
C TYR A 104 -10.10 37.83 -16.95
N GLN A 105 -9.55 37.63 -15.74
CA GLN A 105 -9.34 38.70 -14.77
C GLN A 105 -8.41 39.79 -15.32
N THR A 106 -7.33 39.39 -16.00
CA THR A 106 -6.36 40.33 -16.57
C THR A 106 -6.96 41.17 -17.71
N VAL A 107 -7.81 40.58 -18.55
CA VAL A 107 -8.50 41.30 -19.63
C VAL A 107 -9.61 42.20 -19.06
N SER A 108 -10.41 41.69 -18.12
CA SER A 108 -11.46 42.47 -17.46
C SER A 108 -10.89 43.73 -16.78
N ASN A 109 -9.73 43.61 -16.12
CA ASN A 109 -9.07 44.75 -15.46
C ASN A 109 -8.40 45.73 -16.44
N ARG A 110 -8.27 45.39 -17.73
CA ARG A 110 -7.73 46.28 -18.77
C ARG A 110 -8.82 47.00 -19.57
N VAL A 111 -10.04 46.47 -19.56
CA VAL A 111 -11.17 46.97 -20.38
C VAL A 111 -12.15 47.80 -19.53
N GLY A 112 -12.10 47.69 -18.21
CA GLY A 112 -12.68 48.67 -17.27
C GLY A 112 -11.66 49.71 -16.83
#